data_AF-A0A5B6WXK0-F1
#
_entry.id   AF-A0A5B6WXK0-F1
#
_cell.length_a   1.000
_cell.length_b   1.000
_cell.length_c   1.000
_cell.angle_alpha   90.00
_cell.angle_beta   90.00
_cell.angle_gamma   90.00
#
_symmetry.space_group_name_H-M   'P 1'
#
loop_
_entity.id
_entity.type
_entity.pdbx_description
1 polymer ?
#
loop_
_entity_poly.entity_id
_entity_poly.type
_entity_poly.pdbx_seq_one_letter_code
_entity_poly.pdbx_strand_id
1 'polypeptide(L)'
;MENLWRAATGQDPNPDDYRGVEFWTNPERAGWLTKQGDYIKTWRRRWFILKQGKLLWFKDPASVSRRSSPRGVVSVGSCLTVKGAEDIVNKAFAFELSTRDSTMYFIADTEKEKEDWINSIGRSIVQHSRSVTDSEIVDYDSKSR
;
A
#
# COMPACT_ATOMS: atom_id res chain seq x y z
N MET A 1 20.75 11.68 2.98
CA MET A 1 20.10 11.91 4.29
C MET A 1 18.86 11.04 4.52
N GLU A 2 17.87 10.96 3.61
CA GLU A 2 16.67 10.11 3.84
C GLU A 2 16.97 8.62 4.12
N ASN A 3 17.96 8.00 3.46
CA ASN A 3 18.27 6.58 3.64
C ASN A 3 18.84 6.27 5.04
N LEU A 4 19.59 7.20 5.64
CA LEU A 4 20.18 7.03 6.98
C LEU A 4 19.11 7.09 8.07
N TRP A 5 18.12 7.97 7.92
CA TRP A 5 16.98 8.04 8.84
C TRP A 5 16.11 6.77 8.81
N ARG A 6 15.88 6.19 7.62
CA ARG A 6 15.10 4.94 7.49
C ARG A 6 15.81 3.76 8.16
N ALA A 7 17.11 3.61 7.92
CA ALA A 7 17.91 2.58 8.56
C ALA A 7 17.93 2.75 10.10
N ALA A 8 18.00 3.99 10.59
CA ALA A 8 17.98 4.28 12.02
C ALA A 8 16.61 4.10 12.69
N THR A 9 15.51 4.17 11.94
CA THR A 9 14.13 4.06 12.46
C THR A 9 13.47 2.72 12.16
N GLY A 10 14.15 1.79 11.49
CA GLY A 10 13.58 0.50 11.10
C GLY A 10 12.42 0.62 10.11
N GLN A 11 12.33 1.74 9.38
CA GLN A 11 11.23 2.02 8.42
C GLN A 11 11.44 1.37 7.05
N ASP A 12 12.39 0.45 6.93
CA ASP A 12 12.55 -0.37 5.73
C ASP A 12 11.53 -1.52 5.78
N PRO A 13 10.73 -1.73 4.72
CA PRO A 13 9.79 -2.84 4.70
C PRO A 13 10.55 -4.17 4.73
N ASN A 14 9.98 -5.16 5.41
CA ASN A 14 10.55 -6.51 5.44
C ASN A 14 10.54 -7.07 4.00
N PRO A 15 11.68 -7.56 3.46
CA PRO A 15 11.73 -8.19 2.14
C PRO A 15 10.70 -9.30 1.92
N ASP A 16 10.32 -10.02 2.97
CA ASP A 16 9.30 -11.08 2.88
C ASP A 16 7.91 -10.53 2.54
N ASP A 17 7.60 -9.27 2.87
CA ASP A 17 6.29 -8.66 2.61
C ASP A 17 5.99 -8.46 1.11
N TYR A 18 7.04 -8.42 0.27
CA TYR A 18 6.95 -8.23 -1.18
C TYR A 18 7.78 -9.25 -1.97
N ARG A 19 8.18 -10.35 -1.32
CA ARG A 19 8.94 -11.42 -1.98
C ARG A 19 8.12 -12.04 -3.10
N GLY A 20 8.76 -12.25 -4.26
CA GLY A 20 8.12 -12.80 -5.45
C GLY A 20 7.33 -11.79 -6.28
N VAL A 21 7.11 -10.57 -5.79
CA VAL A 21 6.43 -9.52 -6.56
C VAL A 21 7.41 -8.83 -7.49
N GLU A 22 7.29 -9.11 -8.78
CA GLU A 22 8.10 -8.48 -9.82
C GLU A 22 7.64 -7.05 -10.15
N PHE A 23 7.59 -6.14 -9.18
CA PHE A 23 7.04 -4.78 -9.37
C PHE A 23 7.70 -3.96 -10.49
N TRP A 24 8.87 -4.37 -11.00
CA TRP A 24 9.56 -3.74 -12.13
C TRP A 24 9.03 -4.13 -13.52
N THR A 25 8.07 -5.06 -13.62
CA THR A 25 7.44 -5.46 -14.89
C THR A 25 5.92 -5.34 -14.85
N ASN A 26 5.30 -4.87 -15.93
CA ASN A 26 3.85 -4.89 -16.18
C ASN A 26 2.95 -4.72 -14.91
N PRO A 27 3.01 -3.57 -14.22
CA PRO A 27 2.21 -3.34 -13.03
C PRO A 27 0.72 -3.20 -13.39
N GLU A 28 -0.17 -3.60 -12.49
CA GLU A 28 -1.63 -3.40 -12.66
C GLU A 28 -1.98 -1.90 -12.69
N ARG A 29 -1.25 -1.12 -11.89
CA ARG A 29 -1.25 0.33 -11.94
C ARG A 29 0.10 0.86 -11.46
N ALA A 30 0.58 1.92 -12.08
CA ALA A 30 1.68 2.72 -11.56
C ALA A 30 1.40 4.20 -11.78
N GLY A 31 1.87 5.06 -10.88
CA GLY A 31 1.58 6.49 -10.96
C GLY A 31 2.11 7.26 -9.77
N TRP A 32 2.13 8.59 -9.90
CA TRP A 32 2.46 9.46 -8.79
C TRP A 32 1.29 9.58 -7.83
N LEU A 33 1.61 9.59 -6.54
CA LEU A 33 0.71 10.06 -5.48
C LEU A 33 1.52 10.89 -4.49
N THR A 34 0.85 11.83 -3.84
CA THR A 34 1.40 12.51 -2.67
C THR A 34 0.85 11.85 -1.41
N LYS A 35 1.70 11.15 -0.65
CA LYS A 35 1.32 10.43 0.58
C LYS A 35 1.61 11.27 1.82
N GLN A 36 0.73 11.21 2.82
CA GLN A 36 1.01 11.72 4.16
C GLN A 36 1.95 10.79 4.91
N GLY A 37 2.98 11.35 5.56
CA GLY A 37 3.89 10.63 6.43
C GLY A 37 3.19 10.10 7.69
N ASP A 38 3.62 8.91 8.14
CA ASP A 38 2.90 8.17 9.18
C ASP A 38 3.06 8.83 10.56
N TYR A 39 4.28 9.25 10.90
CA TYR A 39 4.62 9.92 12.17
C TYR A 39 4.53 11.44 12.06
N ILE A 40 5.36 12.00 11.18
CA ILE A 40 5.34 13.44 10.88
C ILE A 40 4.44 13.62 9.66
N LYS A 41 3.31 14.31 9.84
CA LYS A 41 2.23 14.51 8.86
C LYS A 41 2.61 15.41 7.66
N THR A 42 3.87 15.34 7.23
CA THR A 42 4.38 15.92 5.98
C THR A 42 3.86 15.15 4.78
N TRP A 43 3.61 15.85 3.69
CA TRP A 43 3.17 15.26 2.41
C TRP A 43 4.37 15.05 1.50
N ARG A 44 4.51 13.83 0.97
CA ARG A 44 5.67 13.46 0.13
C ARG A 44 5.21 12.79 -1.15
N ARG A 45 5.67 13.31 -2.28
CA ARG A 45 5.46 12.72 -3.60
C ARG A 45 6.26 11.42 -3.72
N ARG A 46 5.60 10.35 -4.14
CA ARG A 46 6.18 9.01 -4.30
C ARG A 46 5.59 8.32 -5.52
N TRP A 47 6.39 7.48 -6.16
CA TRP A 47 5.94 6.66 -7.28
C TRP A 47 5.33 5.37 -6.74
N PHE A 48 4.03 5.17 -6.93
CA PHE A 48 3.31 4.00 -6.44
C PHE A 48 3.17 2.96 -7.54
N ILE A 49 3.19 1.70 -7.13
CA ILE A 49 2.95 0.52 -7.96
C ILE A 49 1.96 -0.39 -7.22
N LEU A 50 0.89 -0.78 -7.91
CA LEU A 50 0.01 -1.86 -7.52
C LEU A 50 0.34 -3.09 -8.37
N LYS A 51 0.68 -4.20 -7.71
CA LYS A 51 0.95 -5.49 -8.38
C LYS A 51 0.77 -6.66 -7.42
N GLN A 52 0.06 -7.70 -7.86
CA GLN A 52 -0.10 -8.97 -7.14
C GLN A 52 -0.57 -8.77 -5.68
N GLY A 53 -1.56 -7.90 -5.49
CA GLY A 53 -2.12 -7.62 -4.16
C GLY A 53 -1.18 -6.83 -3.24
N LYS A 54 -0.10 -6.26 -3.75
CA LYS A 54 0.80 -5.37 -3.02
C LYS A 54 0.74 -3.96 -3.59
N LEU A 55 0.55 -2.98 -2.71
CA LEU A 55 0.76 -1.56 -3.01
C LEU A 55 2.13 -1.15 -2.48
N LEU A 56 3.06 -0.84 -3.39
CA LEU A 56 4.44 -0.47 -3.08
C LEU A 56 4.70 0.97 -3.51
N TRP A 57 5.62 1.66 -2.86
CA TRP A 57 6.04 2.98 -3.30
C TRP A 57 7.54 3.20 -3.27
N PHE A 58 8.01 4.07 -4.16
CA PHE A 58 9.41 4.38 -4.40
C PHE A 58 9.61 5.89 -4.40
N LYS A 59 10.87 6.32 -4.40
CA LYS A 59 11.20 7.75 -4.46
C LYS A 59 10.71 8.34 -5.78
N ASP A 60 10.95 7.63 -6.88
CA ASP A 60 10.66 8.03 -8.25
C ASP A 60 10.65 6.80 -9.19
N PRO A 61 10.14 6.91 -10.43
CA PRO A 61 10.12 5.80 -11.38
C PRO A 61 11.51 5.24 -11.71
N ALA A 62 12.55 6.10 -11.75
CA ALA A 62 13.91 5.68 -12.09
C ALA A 62 14.53 4.81 -10.99
N SER A 63 14.04 4.92 -9.75
CA SER A 63 14.46 4.06 -8.64
C SER A 63 13.85 2.65 -8.69
N VAL A 64 12.90 2.36 -9.58
CA VAL A 64 12.25 1.05 -9.68
C VAL A 64 13.12 0.10 -10.51
N SER A 65 13.65 -0.94 -9.87
CA SER A 65 14.41 -2.00 -10.55
C SER A 65 14.32 -3.32 -9.80
N ARG A 66 14.80 -4.41 -10.42
CA ARG A 66 14.90 -5.73 -9.78
C ARG A 66 15.71 -5.74 -8.48
N ARG A 67 16.61 -4.78 -8.29
CA ARG A 67 17.50 -4.69 -7.12
C ARG A 67 17.08 -3.62 -6.11
N SER A 68 16.03 -2.86 -6.39
CA SER A 68 15.61 -1.77 -5.50
C SER A 68 14.68 -2.29 -4.40
N SER A 69 14.85 -1.78 -3.18
CA SER A 69 13.87 -1.96 -2.11
C SER A 69 12.83 -0.83 -2.13
N PRO A 70 11.53 -1.13 -1.96
CA PRO A 70 10.51 -0.11 -1.84
C PRO A 70 10.70 0.74 -0.57
N ARG A 71 10.15 1.95 -0.63
CA ARG A 71 10.05 2.86 0.52
C ARG A 71 8.96 2.43 1.51
N GLY A 72 8.07 1.54 1.09
CA GLY A 72 7.14 0.82 1.93
C GLY A 72 6.22 -0.04 1.07
N VAL A 73 5.50 -0.94 1.74
CA VAL A 73 4.59 -1.92 1.12
C VAL A 73 3.37 -2.07 2.00
N VAL A 74 2.21 -2.25 1.38
CA VAL A 74 0.99 -2.68 2.06
C VAL A 74 0.37 -3.84 1.27
N SER A 75 -0.02 -4.87 2.01
CA SER A 75 -0.84 -5.97 1.47
C SER A 75 -2.28 -5.47 1.35
N VAL A 76 -2.80 -5.34 0.13
CA VAL A 76 -4.16 -4.81 -0.06
C VAL A 76 -5.22 -5.82 0.39
N GLY A 77 -4.90 -7.12 0.43
CA GLY A 77 -5.80 -8.14 0.98
C GLY A 77 -6.14 -7.95 2.46
N SER A 78 -5.32 -7.21 3.23
CA SER A 78 -5.60 -6.86 4.63
C SER A 78 -6.23 -5.47 4.80
N CYS A 79 -6.48 -4.75 3.69
CA CYS A 79 -7.14 -3.45 3.74
C CYS A 79 -8.65 -3.61 3.93
N LEU A 80 -9.23 -2.73 4.74
CA LEU A 80 -10.65 -2.70 5.05
C LEU A 80 -11.43 -1.86 4.03
N THR A 81 -10.90 -0.70 3.68
CA THR A 81 -11.58 0.27 2.80
C THR A 81 -10.58 1.08 1.97
N VAL A 82 -11.05 1.56 0.82
CA VAL A 82 -10.43 2.62 0.03
C VAL A 82 -11.52 3.57 -0.44
N LYS A 83 -11.42 4.87 -0.15
CA LYS A 83 -12.47 5.86 -0.44
C LYS A 83 -11.94 7.30 -0.45
N GLY A 84 -12.72 8.24 -0.97
CA GLY A 84 -12.44 9.68 -0.88
C GLY A 84 -12.25 10.15 0.57
N ALA A 85 -11.37 11.14 0.75
CA ALA A 85 -10.96 11.67 2.04
C ALA A 85 -10.80 13.21 2.03
N GLU A 86 -11.38 13.88 1.04
CA GLU A 86 -11.27 15.33 0.83
C GLU A 86 -11.71 16.11 2.07
N ASP A 87 -12.85 15.74 2.64
CA ASP A 87 -13.40 16.37 3.85
C ASP A 87 -12.62 16.04 5.13
N ILE A 88 -11.82 14.95 5.10
CA ILE A 88 -11.05 14.48 6.26
C ILE A 88 -9.72 15.23 6.35
N VAL A 89 -9.01 15.35 5.23
CA VAL A 89 -7.68 15.99 5.19
C VAL A 89 -7.70 17.41 4.63
N ASN A 90 -8.86 17.92 4.21
CA ASN A 90 -9.07 19.22 3.57
C ASN A 90 -8.13 19.44 2.37
N LYS A 91 -8.11 18.46 1.46
CA LYS A 91 -7.29 18.49 0.23
C LYS A 91 -8.07 17.91 -0.93
N ALA A 92 -8.08 18.62 -2.06
CA ALA A 92 -8.68 18.14 -3.29
C ALA A 92 -8.00 16.84 -3.75
N PHE A 93 -8.79 15.96 -4.37
CA PHE A 93 -8.35 14.69 -4.94
C PHE A 93 -7.72 13.73 -3.91
N ALA A 94 -8.08 13.90 -2.64
CA ALA A 94 -7.58 13.08 -1.56
C ALA A 94 -8.40 11.80 -1.39
N PHE A 95 -7.71 10.71 -1.06
CA PHE A 95 -8.35 9.45 -0.72
C PHE A 95 -7.59 8.76 0.41
N GLU A 96 -8.27 7.85 1.10
CA GLU A 96 -7.69 7.04 2.17
C GLU A 96 -7.64 5.57 1.81
N LEU A 97 -6.69 4.86 2.42
CA LEU A 97 -6.61 3.40 2.46
C LEU A 97 -6.53 2.98 3.92
N SER A 98 -7.56 2.30 4.40
CA SER A 98 -7.63 1.82 5.78
C SER A 98 -7.22 0.36 5.88
N THR A 99 -6.45 0.05 6.91
CA THR A 99 -6.09 -1.30 7.38
C THR A 99 -6.60 -1.46 8.82
N ARG A 100 -6.44 -2.65 9.41
CA ARG A 100 -6.82 -2.86 10.82
C ARG A 100 -6.06 -1.94 11.79
N ASP A 101 -4.80 -1.63 11.47
CA ASP A 101 -3.89 -0.96 12.40
C ASP A 101 -3.66 0.52 12.07
N SER A 102 -3.99 0.94 10.84
CA SER A 102 -3.68 2.28 10.37
C SER A 102 -4.52 2.72 9.18
N THR A 103 -4.71 4.04 9.05
CA THR A 103 -5.27 4.68 7.86
C THR A 103 -4.22 5.57 7.22
N MET A 104 -3.98 5.35 5.93
CA MET A 104 -3.08 6.16 5.11
C MET A 104 -3.87 7.11 4.23
N TYR A 105 -3.33 8.31 4.01
CA TYR A 105 -3.93 9.32 3.14
C TYR A 105 -3.02 9.65 1.95
N PHE A 106 -3.65 9.84 0.81
CA PHE A 106 -3.02 10.12 -0.47
C PHE A 106 -3.73 11.27 -1.17
N ILE A 107 -3.02 11.93 -2.08
CA ILE A 107 -3.55 12.94 -3.00
C ILE A 107 -3.11 12.54 -4.41
N ALA A 108 -4.05 12.45 -5.34
CA ALA A 108 -3.78 12.30 -6.76
C ALA A 108 -3.64 13.67 -7.45
N ASP A 109 -3.07 13.74 -8.65
CA ASP A 109 -2.91 15.03 -9.34
C ASP A 109 -4.23 15.50 -9.99
N THR A 110 -5.16 14.57 -10.23
CA THR A 110 -6.48 14.85 -10.81
C THR A 110 -7.58 13.99 -10.19
N GLU A 111 -8.83 14.44 -10.34
CA GLU A 111 -10.02 13.67 -9.94
C GLU A 111 -10.07 12.30 -10.63
N LYS A 112 -9.78 12.26 -11.94
CA LYS A 112 -9.75 11.01 -12.70
C LYS A 112 -8.73 10.04 -12.11
N GLU A 113 -7.51 10.51 -11.80
CA GLU A 113 -6.48 9.66 -11.20
C GLU A 113 -6.86 9.16 -9.81
N LYS A 114 -7.52 9.99 -8.99
CA LYS A 114 -8.07 9.57 -7.69
C LYS A 114 -9.02 8.39 -7.86
N GLU A 115 -10.05 8.55 -8.69
CA GLU A 115 -11.05 7.50 -8.96
C GLU A 115 -10.40 6.23 -9.51
N ASP A 116 -9.47 6.39 -10.43
CA ASP A 116 -8.69 5.31 -11.02
C ASP A 116 -7.89 4.51 -9.97
N TRP A 117 -7.26 5.20 -9.01
CA TRP A 117 -6.53 4.58 -7.90
C TRP A 117 -7.48 3.86 -6.94
N ILE A 118 -8.57 4.51 -6.53
CA ILE A 118 -9.61 3.92 -5.66
C ILE A 118 -10.14 2.64 -6.31
N ASN A 119 -10.52 2.68 -7.59
CA ASN A 119 -11.07 1.54 -8.32
C ASN A 119 -10.06 0.40 -8.50
N SER A 120 -8.79 0.72 -8.74
CA SER A 120 -7.76 -0.32 -8.94
C SER A 120 -7.40 -1.01 -7.63
N ILE A 121 -7.21 -0.22 -6.57
CA ILE A 121 -6.96 -0.76 -5.22
C ILE A 121 -8.20 -1.54 -4.74
N GLY A 122 -9.40 -0.99 -4.87
CA GLY A 122 -10.64 -1.65 -4.46
C GLY A 122 -10.84 -3.02 -5.13
N ARG A 123 -10.61 -3.12 -6.44
CA ARG A 123 -10.61 -4.41 -7.15
C ARG A 123 -9.57 -5.37 -6.60
N SER A 124 -8.36 -4.89 -6.33
CA SER A 124 -7.27 -5.70 -5.80
C SER A 124 -7.56 -6.18 -4.36
N ILE A 125 -8.19 -5.37 -3.51
CA ILE A 125 -8.67 -5.77 -2.17
C ILE A 125 -9.63 -6.96 -2.31
N VAL A 126 -10.64 -6.87 -3.17
CA VAL A 126 -11.63 -7.94 -3.38
C VAL A 126 -10.97 -9.23 -3.88
N GLN A 127 -10.01 -9.11 -4.80
CA GLN A 127 -9.30 -10.26 -5.36
C GLN A 127 -8.42 -10.99 -4.34
N HIS A 128 -7.84 -10.26 -3.37
CA HIS A 128 -6.83 -10.80 -2.45
C HIS A 128 -7.31 -10.95 -1.00
N SER A 129 -8.54 -10.54 -0.67
CA SER A 129 -9.10 -10.64 0.69
C SER A 129 -9.42 -12.08 1.13
N ARG A 130 -9.58 -13.01 0.18
CA ARG A 130 -9.96 -14.41 0.48
C ARG A 130 -8.81 -15.33 0.88
N SER A 131 -7.56 -14.94 0.69
CA SER A 131 -6.40 -15.78 1.03
C SER A 131 -6.02 -15.78 2.51
N VAL A 132 -6.59 -14.90 3.33
CA VAL A 132 -6.22 -14.77 4.76
C VAL A 132 -7.05 -15.69 5.66
N THR A 133 -8.28 -16.06 5.27
CA THR A 133 -9.18 -16.88 6.12
C THR A 133 -8.87 -18.37 6.14
N ASP A 134 -8.05 -18.88 5.20
CA ASP A 134 -7.62 -20.28 5.21
C ASP A 134 -6.57 -20.57 6.31
N SER A 135 -5.95 -19.53 6.86
CA SER A 135 -4.95 -19.66 7.93
C SER A 135 -5.55 -19.65 9.35
N GLU A 136 -6.85 -19.38 9.48
CA GLU A 136 -7.55 -19.26 10.77
C GLU A 136 -8.52 -20.42 11.05
N ILE A 137 -8.38 -21.58 10.37
CA ILE A 137 -9.04 -22.82 10.84
C ILE A 137 -8.34 -23.24 12.12
N VAL A 138 -8.87 -22.75 13.25
CA VAL A 138 -8.54 -23.20 14.59
C VAL A 138 -9.03 -24.64 14.71
N ASP A 139 -8.11 -25.59 14.91
CA ASP A 139 -8.42 -26.98 15.25
C ASP A 139 -9.21 -27.02 16.57
N TYR A 140 -10.52 -26.89 16.46
CA TYR A 140 -11.46 -26.94 17.58
C TYR A 140 -12.14 -28.30 17.65
N ASP A 141 -11.42 -29.39 17.47
CA ASP A 141 -11.91 -30.70 17.93
C ASP A 141 -10.79 -31.75 18.00
N SER A 142 -10.36 -32.12 19.21
CA SER A 142 -9.80 -33.46 19.50
C SER A 142 -9.38 -33.63 20.96
N LYS A 143 -10.23 -33.31 21.94
CA LYS A 143 -10.18 -33.95 23.27
C LYS A 143 -11.57 -34.18 23.84
N SER A 144 -12.29 -35.08 23.18
CA SER A 144 -13.43 -35.78 23.76
C SER A 144 -13.28 -37.27 23.42
N ARG A 145 -12.52 -37.98 24.27
CA ARG A 145 -12.79 -39.33 24.80
C ARG A 145 -11.59 -39.84 25.59
#